data_AF-A0A4D6BHR0-F1
#
_entry.id   AF-A0A4D6BHR0-F1
#
_cell.length_a   1.000
_cell.length_b   1.000
_cell.length_c   1.000
_cell.angle_alpha   90.00
_cell.angle_beta   90.00
_cell.angle_gamma   90.00
#
_symmetry.space_group_name_H-M   'P 1'
#
loop_
_entity.id
_entity.type
_entity.pdbx_description
1 polymer ?
#
loop_
_entity_poly.entity_id
_entity_poly.type
_entity_poly.pdbx_seq_one_letter_code
_entity_poly.pdbx_strand_id
1 'polypeptide(L)' 'DPYMMGRIACANVLSDLYAMGITECDNMLMLLSVSQSMPEEEREKITPLMIKGFRDAAEEGGTAVTGGQTVVN' A
#
# COMPACT_ATOMS: atom_id res chain seq x y z
N ASP A 1 -1.74 -4.57 13.07
CA ASP A 1 -0.40 -4.81 12.52
C ASP A 1 -0.24 -3.96 11.26
N PRO A 2 0.68 -2.98 11.25
CA PRO A 2 0.94 -2.10 10.10
C PRO A 2 1.31 -2.85 8.81
N TYR A 3 2.08 -3.93 8.90
CA TYR A 3 2.49 -4.69 7.71
C TYR A 3 1.28 -5.36 7.05
N MET A 4 0.46 -6.05 7.85
CA MET A 4 -0.77 -6.65 7.34
C MET A 4 -1.75 -5.61 6.81
N MET A 5 -1.83 -4.43 7.43
CA MET A 5 -2.67 -3.35 6.92
C MET A 5 -2.21 -2.87 5.53
N GLY A 6 -0.90 -2.79 5.29
CA GLY A 6 -0.36 -2.53 3.95
C GLY A 6 -0.78 -3.58 2.93
N ARG A 7 -0.69 -4.86 3.28
CA ARG A 7 -1.13 -5.97 2.41
C ARG A 7 -2.62 -5.90 2.09
N ILE A 8 -3.45 -5.64 3.10
CA ILE A 8 -4.91 -5.51 2.95
C ILE A 8 -5.26 -4.34 2.01
N ALA A 9 -4.57 -3.20 2.16
CA ALA A 9 -4.79 -2.05 1.30
C ALA A 9 -4.44 -2.34 -0.17
N CYS A 10 -3.32 -3.03 -0.43
CA CYS A 10 -2.96 -3.43 -1.79
C CYS A 10 -3.98 -4.40 -2.38
N ALA A 11 -4.37 -5.43 -1.62
CA ALA A 11 -5.36 -6.42 -2.05
C ALA A 11 -6.72 -5.77 -2.35
N ASN A 12 -7.13 -4.76 -1.59
CA ASN A 12 -8.33 -4.01 -1.86
C ASN A 12 -8.27 -3.28 -3.20
N VAL A 13 -7.15 -2.62 -3.53
CA VAL A 13 -6.97 -1.95 -4.83
C VAL A 13 -6.97 -2.97 -5.98
N LEU A 14 -6.24 -4.09 -5.84
CA LEU A 14 -6.20 -5.13 -6.86
C LEU A 14 -7.55 -5.84 -7.06
N SER A 15 -8.37 -5.94 -6.01
CA SER A 15 -9.66 -6.62 -6.09
C SER A 15 -10.62 -6.01 -7.11
N ASP A 16 -10.57 -4.69 -7.32
CA ASP A 16 -11.41 -4.00 -8.32
C ASP A 16 -11.00 -4.36 -9.76
N LEU A 17 -9.69 -4.48 -10.02
CA LEU A 17 -9.16 -4.95 -11.31
C LEU A 17 -9.59 -6.39 -11.58
N TYR A 18 -9.41 -7.27 -10.58
CA TYR A 18 -9.79 -8.67 -10.70
C TYR A 18 -11.30 -8.86 -10.89
N ALA A 19 -12.13 -8.03 -10.23
CA ALA A 19 -13.59 -8.05 -10.41
C ALA A 19 -14.02 -7.67 -11.83
N MET A 20 -13.21 -6.89 -12.55
CA MET A 20 -13.41 -6.53 -13.96
C MET A 20 -12.87 -7.58 -14.93
N GLY A 21 -12.32 -8.69 -14.43
CA GLY A 21 -11.69 -9.75 -15.24
C GLY A 21 -10.27 -9.41 -15.72
N ILE A 22 -9.67 -8.33 -15.21
CA ILE A 22 -8.31 -7.93 -15.54
C ILE A 22 -7.37 -8.64 -14.56
N THR A 23 -6.61 -9.63 -15.03
CA THR A 23 -5.71 -10.44 -14.19
C THR A 23 -4.30 -9.89 -14.05
N GLU A 24 -3.91 -8.98 -14.94
CA GLU A 24 -2.57 -8.40 -14.98
C GLU A 24 -2.63 -6.89 -14.68
N CYS A 25 -1.76 -6.41 -13.80
CA CYS A 25 -1.63 -5.01 -13.46
C CYS A 25 -0.23 -4.53 -13.86
N ASP A 26 -0.14 -3.64 -14.84
CA ASP A 26 1.16 -3.16 -15.32
C ASP A 26 1.90 -2.31 -14.27
N ASN A 27 1.15 -1.51 -13.51
CA ASN A 27 1.72 -0.55 -12.58
C ASN A 27 0.76 -0.16 -11.47
N MET A 28 1.29 0.00 -10.25
CA MET A 28 0.56 0.55 -9.12
C MET A 28 1.19 1.85 -8.62
N LEU A 29 0.34 2.77 -8.17
CA LEU A 29 0.72 3.95 -7.40
C LEU A 29 0.17 3.83 -5.99
N MET A 30 1.00 4.12 -4.99
CA MET A 30 0.58 4.10 -3.59
C MET A 30 0.18 5.49 -3.12
N LEU A 31 -1.03 5.63 -2.57
CA LEU A 31 -1.44 6.83 -1.85
C LEU A 31 -1.52 6.50 -0.37
N LEU A 32 -0.75 7.22 0.44
CA LEU A 32 -0.69 7.01 1.88
C LEU A 32 -0.96 8.33 2.62
N SER A 33 -1.88 8.27 3.59
CA SER A 33 -2.14 9.39 4.50
C SER A 33 -1.71 9.00 5.89
N VAL A 34 -0.84 9.82 6.49
CA VAL A 34 -0.28 9.60 7.83
C VAL A 34 -0.88 10.60 8.79
N SER A 35 -1.38 10.13 9.94
CA SER A 35 -2.07 11.01 10.88
C SER A 35 -1.15 12.04 11.53
N GLN A 36 -1.59 13.30 11.60
CA GLN A 36 -0.93 14.37 12.36
C GLN A 36 -0.91 14.12 13.88
N SER A 37 -1.85 13.34 14.41
CA SER A 37 -1.94 13.06 15.85
C SER A 37 -0.99 11.96 16.31
N MET A 38 -0.36 11.24 15.38
CA MET A 38 0.59 10.18 15.68
C MET A 38 1.97 10.77 16.02
N PRO A 39 2.62 10.31 17.11
CA PRO A 39 3.99 10.70 17.42
C PRO A 39 4.95 10.37 16.26
N GLU A 40 5.95 11.22 16.06
CA GLU A 40 6.93 11.05 14.97
C GLU A 40 7.65 9.70 15.04
N GLU A 41 8.04 9.27 16.25
CA GLU A 41 8.71 7.99 16.45
C GLU A 41 7.83 6.79 16.09
N GLU A 42 6.52 6.87 16.35
CA GLU A 42 5.57 5.83 15.94
C GLU A 42 5.38 5.83 14.43
N ARG A 43 5.24 7.01 13.83
CA ARG A 43 5.13 7.20 12.38
C ARG A 43 6.33 6.60 11.65
N GLU A 44 7.54 6.86 12.11
CA GLU A 44 8.77 6.34 11.50
C GLU A 44 8.86 4.80 11.56
N LYS A 45 8.20 4.16 12.53
CA LYS A 45 8.14 2.69 12.63
C LYS A 45 6.97 2.11 11.82
N ILE A 46 5.82 2.76 11.83
CA ILE A 46 4.56 2.27 11.24
C ILE A 46 4.53 2.46 9.73
N THR A 47 4.94 3.63 9.23
CA THR A 47 4.89 3.97 7.80
C THR A 47 5.71 3.00 6.93
N PRO A 48 6.97 2.66 7.26
CA PRO A 48 7.74 1.70 6.46
C PRO A 48 7.12 0.30 6.43
N LEU A 49 6.51 -0.14 7.54
CA LEU A 49 5.85 -1.44 7.60
C LEU A 49 4.63 -1.50 6.69
N MET A 50 3.80 -0.45 6.67
CA MET A 50 2.67 -0.37 5.73
C MET A 50 3.14 -0.35 4.28
N ILE A 51 4.18 0.45 3.97
CA ILE A 51 4.74 0.53 2.62
C ILE A 51 5.27 -0.84 2.19
N LYS A 52 5.99 -1.53 3.07
CA LYS A 52 6.52 -2.87 2.82
C LYS A 52 5.39 -3.87 2.56
N GLY A 53 4.38 -3.92 3.43
CA GLY A 53 3.26 -4.84 3.26
C GLY A 53 2.51 -4.64 1.95
N PHE A 54 2.30 -3.39 1.55
CA PHE A 54 1.66 -3.10 0.28
C PHE A 54 2.53 -3.51 -0.91
N ARG A 55 3.85 -3.23 -0.86
CA ARG A 55 4.78 -3.63 -1.92
C ARG A 55 4.84 -5.14 -2.08
N ASP A 56 4.97 -5.88 -0.98
CA ASP A 56 5.04 -7.35 -1.02
C ASP A 56 3.75 -7.94 -1.63
N ALA A 57 2.57 -7.39 -1.28
CA ALA A 57 1.31 -7.80 -1.89
C ALA A 57 1.20 -7.44 -3.38
N ALA A 58 1.76 -6.29 -3.81
CA ALA A 58 1.82 -5.91 -5.22
C ALA A 58 2.70 -6.88 -6.01
N GLU A 59 3.87 -7.23 -5.48
CA GLU A 59 4.79 -8.20 -6.09
C GLU A 59 4.15 -9.60 -6.19
N GLU A 60 3.43 -10.05 -5.16
CA GLU A 60 2.64 -11.29 -5.20
C GLU A 60 1.51 -11.24 -6.25
N GLY A 61 0.91 -10.06 -6.46
CA GLY A 61 -0.08 -9.79 -7.51
C GLY A 61 0.51 -9.66 -8.92
N GLY A 62 1.81 -9.88 -9.09
CA GLY A 62 2.50 -9.80 -10.38
C GLY A 62 2.74 -8.37 -10.88
N THR A 63 2.71 -7.38 -9.99
CA THR A 63 2.87 -5.97 -10.33
C THR A 63 3.90 -5.28 -9.43
N ALA A 64 4.20 -4.02 -9.71
CA ALA A 64 5.15 -3.23 -8.95
C ALA A 64 4.60 -1.85 -8.61
N VAL A 65 4.99 -1.34 -7.45
CA VAL A 65 4.73 0.04 -7.04
C VAL A 65 5.85 0.93 -7.55
N THR A 66 5.60 1.71 -8.60
CA THR A 66 6.64 2.57 -9.21
C THR A 66 6.62 4.02 -8.71
N GLY A 67 5.58 4.39 -7.97
CA GLY A 67 5.43 5.75 -7.46
C GLY A 67 4.31 5.86 -6.44
N GLY A 68 4.05 7.09 -6.02
CA GLY A 68 3.03 7.35 -5.02
C GLY A 68 3.17 8.72 -4.37
N GLN A 69 2.25 8.99 -3.46
CA GLN A 69 2.26 10.20 -2.65
C GLN A 69 1.94 9.83 -1.20
N THR A 70 2.77 10.33 -0.30
CA THR A 70 2.52 10.24 1.15
C THR A 70 2.26 11.64 1.68
N VAL A 71 1.11 11.85 2.31
CA VAL A 71 0.72 13.12 2.92
C VAL A 71 0.55 12.95 4.42
N VAL A 72 0.86 14.00 5.17
CA VAL A 72 0.48 14.08 6.58
C VAL A 72 -0.88 14.77 6.64
N ASN A 73 -1.86 14.14 7.32
CA ASN A 73 -3.26 14.58 7.39
C ASN A 73 -3.74 14.61 8.83
#